data_AF-A0A9D4DI13-F1
#
_entry.id   AF-A0A9D4DI13-F1
#
_cell.length_a   1.000
_cell.length_b   1.000
_cell.length_c   1.000
_cell.angle_alpha   90.00
_cell.angle_beta   90.00
_cell.angle_gamma   90.00
#
_symmetry.space_group_name_H-M   'P 1'
#
loop_
_entity.id
_entity.type
_entity.pdbx_description
1 polymer ?
#
loop_
_entity_poly.entity_id
_entity_poly.type
_entity_poly.pdbx_seq_one_letter_code
_entity_poly.pdbx_strand_id
1 'polypeptide(L)'
;MAEVAEKELETYVIETQSYIRDTTAFFNAIEREVTTPLPEGIILYCFDVVKLYPSIPKKEGLEACKQALNERFIQTINTKAVNEMIETVLENNVI
;
A
#
# COMPACT_ATOMS: atom_id res chain seq x y z
N MET A 1 15.63 -0.73 8.73
CA MET A 1 14.69 0.35 9.09
C MET A 1 13.41 0.23 8.27
N ALA A 2 13.47 0.21 6.93
CA ALA A 2 12.30 -0.02 6.08
C ALA A 2 11.56 -1.35 6.38
N GLU A 3 12.28 -2.47 6.46
CA GLU A 3 11.68 -3.80 6.75
C GLU A 3 10.91 -3.85 8.09
N VAL A 4 11.37 -3.08 9.09
CA VAL A 4 10.69 -3.02 10.40
C VAL A 4 9.39 -2.23 10.29
N ALA A 5 9.42 -1.08 9.60
CA ALA A 5 8.23 -0.27 9.37
C ALA A 5 7.20 -1.01 8.50
N GLU A 6 7.66 -1.73 7.49
CA GLU A 6 6.82 -2.58 6.64
C GLU A 6 6.11 -3.66 7.46
N LYS A 7 6.86 -4.38 8.30
CA LYS A 7 6.30 -5.41 9.17
C LYS A 7 5.25 -4.89 10.16
N GLU A 8 5.44 -3.70 10.71
CA GLU A 8 4.47 -3.09 11.64
C GLU A 8 3.17 -2.65 10.94
N LEU A 9 3.21 -2.44 9.62
CA LEU A 9 2.03 -2.06 8.80
C LEU A 9 1.41 -3.23 8.05
N GLU A 10 2.09 -4.38 7.96
CA GLU A 10 1.70 -5.53 7.14
C GLU A 10 0.26 -5.98 7.38
N THR A 11 -0.15 -6.16 8.63
CA THR A 11 -1.51 -6.59 8.99
C THR A 11 -2.55 -5.60 8.47
N TYR A 12 -2.32 -4.30 8.67
CA TYR A 12 -3.22 -3.27 8.21
C TYR A 12 -3.35 -3.28 6.68
N VAL A 13 -2.22 -3.40 5.96
CA VAL A 13 -2.19 -3.45 4.50
C VAL A 13 -3.02 -4.62 3.97
N ILE A 14 -2.85 -5.82 4.54
CA ILE A 14 -3.55 -7.04 4.12
C ILE A 14 -5.06 -6.95 4.39
N GLU A 15 -5.47 -6.26 5.45
CA GLU A 15 -6.89 -6.09 5.81
C GLU A 15 -7.61 -5.01 4.98
N THR A 16 -6.88 -4.18 4.22
CA THR A 16 -7.50 -3.17 3.37
C THR A 16 -8.29 -3.79 2.22
N GLN A 17 -9.43 -3.18 1.86
CA GLN A 17 -10.27 -3.64 0.75
C GLN A 17 -9.56 -3.57 -0.62
N SER A 18 -8.57 -2.69 -0.75
CA SER A 18 -7.76 -2.51 -1.96
C SER A 18 -6.55 -3.46 -2.03
N TYR A 19 -6.36 -4.35 -1.06
CA TYR A 19 -5.20 -5.24 -1.03
C TYR A 19 -5.19 -6.22 -2.21
N ILE A 20 -4.12 -6.14 -3.00
CA ILE A 20 -3.81 -7.09 -4.07
C ILE A 20 -2.38 -7.54 -3.85
N ARG A 21 -2.20 -8.82 -3.51
CA ARG A 21 -0.89 -9.40 -3.18
C ARG A 21 0.06 -9.45 -4.39
N ASP A 22 -0.46 -9.95 -5.51
CA ASP A 22 0.32 -10.23 -6.70
C ASP A 22 -0.60 -10.31 -7.94
N THR A 23 0.00 -10.50 -9.11
CA THR A 23 -0.72 -10.61 -10.39
C THR A 23 -1.71 -11.78 -10.40
N THR A 24 -1.43 -12.88 -9.71
CA THR A 24 -2.33 -14.04 -9.63
C THR A 24 -3.55 -13.70 -8.78
N ALA A 25 -3.35 -13.05 -7.63
CA ALA A 25 -4.42 -12.54 -6.78
C ALA A 25 -5.32 -11.55 -7.53
N PHE A 26 -4.73 -10.70 -8.38
CA PHE A 26 -5.47 -9.78 -9.24
C PHE A 26 -6.36 -10.51 -10.25
N PHE A 27 -5.82 -11.48 -11.00
CA PHE A 27 -6.62 -12.25 -11.96
C PHE A 27 -7.76 -13.00 -11.28
N ASN A 28 -7.48 -13.65 -10.15
CA ASN A 28 -8.50 -14.34 -9.36
C ASN A 28 -9.61 -13.39 -8.88
N ALA A 29 -9.27 -12.15 -8.52
CA ALA A 29 -10.25 -11.13 -8.15
C ALA A 29 -11.10 -10.71 -9.36
N ILE A 30 -10.50 -10.51 -10.54
CA ILE A 30 -11.25 -10.21 -11.76
C ILE A 30 -12.22 -11.35 -12.08
N GLU A 31 -11.76 -12.60 -12.12
CA GLU A 31 -12.60 -13.76 -12.44
C GLU A 31 -13.77 -13.93 -11.45
N ARG A 32 -13.55 -13.62 -10.17
CA ARG A 32 -14.58 -13.74 -9.13
C ARG A 32 -15.58 -12.58 -9.15
N GLU A 33 -15.11 -11.35 -9.28
CA GLU A 33 -15.91 -10.14 -9.07
C GLU A 33 -16.51 -9.60 -10.38
N VAL A 34 -15.86 -9.81 -11.53
CA VAL A 34 -16.35 -9.34 -12.83
C VAL A 34 -17.27 -10.39 -13.44
N THR A 35 -18.56 -10.24 -13.17
CA THR A 35 -19.62 -11.14 -13.68
C THR A 35 -20.15 -10.76 -15.06
N THR A 36 -19.74 -9.61 -15.57
CA THR A 36 -20.14 -9.12 -16.90
C THR A 36 -19.06 -9.42 -17.93
N PRO A 37 -19.41 -9.84 -19.15
CA PRO A 37 -18.44 -9.97 -20.23
C PRO A 37 -17.72 -8.63 -20.43
N LEU A 38 -16.40 -8.68 -20.51
CA LEU A 38 -15.61 -7.49 -20.84
C LEU A 38 -16.04 -6.99 -22.22
N PRO A 39 -16.22 -5.67 -22.42
CA PRO A 39 -16.62 -5.11 -23.71
C PRO A 39 -15.67 -5.52 -24.84
N GLU A 40 -16.20 -5.63 -26.06
CA GLU A 40 -15.36 -5.91 -27.22
C GLU A 40 -14.37 -4.76 -27.46
N GLY A 41 -13.11 -5.09 -27.76
CA GLY A 41 -12.06 -4.10 -28.03
C GLY A 41 -11.34 -3.53 -26.80
N ILE A 42 -11.55 -4.10 -25.60
CA ILE A 42 -10.76 -3.70 -24.43
C ILE A 42 -9.28 -4.13 -24.56
N ILE A 43 -8.39 -3.27 -24.07
CA ILE A 43 -6.95 -3.57 -23.97
C ILE A 43 -6.62 -3.67 -22.48
N LEU A 44 -6.17 -4.85 -22.05
CA LEU A 44 -5.56 -4.99 -20.73
C LEU A 44 -4.17 -4.35 -20.79
N TYR A 45 -3.95 -3.33 -19.98
CA TYR A 45 -2.68 -2.62 -19.91
C TYR A 45 -2.21 -2.48 -18.46
N CYS A 46 -0.92 -2.69 -18.21
CA CYS A 46 -0.28 -2.45 -16.92
C CYS A 46 0.55 -1.18 -17.05
N PHE A 47 0.19 -0.13 -16.29
CA PHE A 47 0.93 1.13 -16.26
C PHE A 47 1.78 1.19 -15.00
N ASP A 48 3.06 1.53 -15.15
CA ASP A 48 3.90 1.83 -14.00
C ASP A 48 3.44 3.17 -13.38
N VAL A 49 2.90 3.09 -12.17
CA VAL A 49 2.23 4.19 -11.46
C VAL A 49 3.22 5.32 -11.11
N VAL A 50 4.53 5.04 -11.15
CA VAL A 50 5.61 6.01 -10.88
C VAL A 50 5.49 7.28 -11.73
N LYS A 51 4.89 7.20 -12.93
CA LYS A 51 4.71 8.37 -13.83
C LYS A 51 3.32 9.00 -13.80
N LEU A 52 2.32 8.34 -13.20
CA LEU A 52 0.92 8.81 -13.19
C LEU A 52 0.59 9.66 -11.96
N TYR A 53 1.25 9.40 -10.84
CA TYR A 53 1.17 10.22 -9.64
C TYR A 53 2.55 10.81 -9.34
N PRO A 54 2.84 12.04 -9.81
CA PRO A 54 4.18 12.63 -9.69
C PRO A 54 4.65 12.79 -8.23
N SER A 55 3.74 12.68 -7.26
CA SER A 55 4.05 12.50 -5.85
C SER A 55 2.83 11.95 -5.13
N ILE A 56 2.91 10.75 -4.54
CA ILE A 56 1.98 10.36 -3.48
C ILE A 56 2.10 11.42 -2.37
N PRO A 57 1.01 12.06 -1.91
CA PRO A 57 1.10 13.11 -0.89
C PRO A 57 1.74 12.56 0.38
N LYS A 58 3.02 12.89 0.62
CA LYS A 58 3.81 12.33 1.74
C LYS A 58 3.13 12.53 3.09
N LYS A 59 2.52 13.70 3.29
CA LYS A 59 1.81 14.05 4.52
C LYS A 59 0.59 13.14 4.77
N GLU A 60 -0.21 12.89 3.74
CA GLU A 60 -1.41 12.04 3.87
C GLU A 60 -1.00 10.58 4.11
N GLY A 61 0.03 10.10 3.41
CA GLY A 61 0.60 8.77 3.64
C GLY A 61 1.13 8.59 5.06
N LEU A 62 1.86 9.57 5.59
CA LEU A 62 2.38 9.53 6.97
C LEU A 62 1.26 9.55 8.01
N GLU A 63 0.23 10.39 7.85
CA GLU A 63 -0.90 10.39 8.79
C GLU A 63 -1.71 9.08 8.72
N ALA A 64 -1.90 8.51 7.53
CA ALA A 64 -2.53 7.20 7.39
C ALA A 64 -1.72 6.08 8.08
N CYS A 65 -0.40 6.05 7.90
CA CYS A 65 0.47 5.10 8.58
C CYS A 65 0.41 5.27 10.09
N LYS A 66 0.46 6.51 10.59
CA LYS A 66 0.36 6.82 12.02
C LYS A 66 -0.99 6.39 12.61
N GLN A 67 -2.09 6.58 11.89
CA GLN A 67 -3.40 6.09 12.31
C GLN A 67 -3.40 4.56 12.42
N ALA A 68 -2.98 3.86 11.37
CA ALA A 68 -2.87 2.40 11.36
C ALA A 68 -2.00 1.86 12.51
N LEU A 69 -0.86 2.51 12.76
CA LEU A 69 0.04 2.15 13.85
C LEU A 69 -0.60 2.37 15.22
N ASN A 70 -1.41 3.41 15.42
CA ASN A 70 -2.09 3.63 16.70
C ASN A 70 -3.21 2.61 16.96
N GLU A 71 -3.83 2.09 15.91
CA GLU A 71 -4.93 1.12 15.98
C GLU A 71 -4.45 -0.34 16.10
N ARG A 72 -3.14 -0.59 15.92
CA ARG A 72 -2.61 -1.96 15.90
C ARG A 72 -2.70 -2.66 17.26
N PHE A 73 -2.99 -3.96 17.21
CA PHE A 73 -3.23 -4.78 18.40
C PHE A 73 -1.98 -4.93 19.30
N ILE A 74 -0.78 -4.98 18.71
CA ILE A 74 0.49 -5.16 19.43
C ILE A 74 1.38 -3.94 19.21
N GLN A 75 1.62 -3.16 20.27
CA GLN A 75 2.46 -1.95 20.22
C GLN A 75 3.82 -2.18 20.91
N THR A 76 4.56 -3.18 20.47
CA THR A 76 5.91 -3.48 20.97
C THR A 76 6.91 -2.37 20.67
N ILE A 77 6.76 -1.73 19.51
CA ILE A 77 7.56 -0.55 19.12
C ILE A 77 6.69 0.70 19.29
N ASN A 78 7.26 1.79 19.77
CA ASN A 78 6.51 3.04 19.87
C ASN A 78 6.11 3.55 18.47
N THR A 79 4.84 3.93 18.29
CA THR A 79 4.31 4.47 17.01
C THR A 79 5.14 5.65 16.49
N LYS A 80 5.59 6.55 17.36
CA LYS A 80 6.45 7.68 16.99
C LYS A 80 7.75 7.22 16.36
N ALA A 81 8.40 6.20 16.94
CA ALA A 81 9.65 5.66 16.44
C ALA A 81 9.46 5.00 15.06
N VAL A 82 8.38 4.24 14.86
CA VAL A 82 8.08 3.65 13.54
C VAL A 82 7.77 4.72 12.51
N ASN A 83 6.99 5.75 12.88
CA ASN A 83 6.66 6.85 11.98
C ASN A 83 7.89 7.66 11.56
N GLU A 84 8.82 7.93 12.49
CA GLU A 84 10.13 8.55 12.21
C GLU A 84 10.98 7.70 11.27
N MET A 85 10.93 6.36 11.39
CA MET A 85 11.60 5.46 10.43
C MET A 85 10.99 5.55 9.04
N ILE A 86 9.66 5.59 8.92
CA ILE A 86 8.95 5.75 7.64
C ILE A 86 9.34 7.09 7.00
N GLU A 87 9.28 8.17 7.77
CA GLU A 87 9.66 9.51 7.32
C GLU A 87 11.11 9.55 6.84
N THR A 88 12.05 8.99 7.63
CA THR A 88 13.47 8.90 7.26
C THR A 88 13.66 8.14 5.94
N VAL A 89 12.95 7.03 5.72
CA VAL A 89 13.02 6.26 4.47
C VAL A 89 12.47 7.09 3.30
N LEU A 90 11.35 7.80 3.49
CA LEU A 90 10.72 8.64 2.46
C LEU A 90 11.54 9.90 2.10
N GLU A 91 12.37 10.39 3.02
CA GLU A 91 13.27 11.53 2.79
C GLU A 91 14.58 11.11 2.10
N ASN A 92 15.11 9.93 2.44
CA ASN A 92 16.38 9.43 1.90
C ASN A 92 16.23 8.56 0.65
N ASN A 93 15.01 8.17 0.29
CA ASN A 93 14.69 7.65 -1.04
C ASN A 93 14.64 8.80 -2.04
N VAL A 94 15.82 9.28 -2.43
CA VAL A 94 15.99 10.20 -3.56
C VAL A 94 15.79 9.38 -4.83
N ILE A 95 14.66 9.56 -5.51
CA ILE A 95 14.43 9.07 -6.87
C ILE A 95 15.20 9.97 -7.84
#